data_AF-A0A3D1QWF5-F1
#
_entry.id   AF-A0A3D1QWF5-F1
#
_cell.length_a   1.000
_cell.length_b   1.000
_cell.length_c   1.000
_cell.angle_alpha   90.00
_cell.angle_beta   90.00
_cell.angle_gamma   90.00
#
_symmetry.space_group_name_H-M   'P 1'
#
loop_
_entity.id
_entity.type
_entity.pdbx_description
1 polymer ?
#
loop_
_entity_poly.entity_id
_entity_poly.type
_entity_poly.pdbx_seq_one_letter_code
_entity_poly.pdbx_strand_id
1 'polypeptide(L)'
;MLGRMINPRPSKRTVALQLILVLCAGCGEPVTGSPDAGPDGGPEPGVRAFFDPTLAPKRGNPAATWLAYPFPADHRRLDDGHVRLSDFPNPDAVSMLTSYFEVGEADLDGFGTNGAVHLAFDGPLDKTSIPTDPGAFLSNAAAMQLIDITPDSPEYGARRPLRWEYWAKSGRYVFENSLAVAPVWGFPLRERTTYALILTRAVQGADGNPLRAPDLLRALLTAAPAAPEVKPEVSAELYAELLEQFAPLRGRLAVDEIDPASVALATVFTTQDITGLLATIRQQIARRPTPALQRWGFPVGAAGGLFFERSFEWKVGSAVSYYVMEGSFDSPNYQKGEIPYAVEGGGFNLVDGVPAPARTERLRFVLTFPKNPPAGGGCFPIVEVAHGTGGDAYSFYDDETAGRLPP
;
A
#
# COMPACT_ATOMS: atom_id res chain seq x y z
N MET A 1 50.62 -32.20 -15.56
CA MET A 1 49.90 -33.38 -16.08
C MET A 1 48.43 -33.01 -16.16
N LEU A 2 47.85 -33.08 -17.36
CA LEU A 2 46.49 -32.61 -17.71
C LEU A 2 45.37 -33.27 -16.89
N GLY A 3 44.28 -32.52 -16.66
CA GLY A 3 43.04 -33.04 -16.07
C GLY A 3 41.82 -32.13 -16.22
N ARG A 4 41.40 -31.91 -17.48
CA ARG A 4 40.07 -31.51 -18.02
C ARG A 4 39.12 -30.55 -17.28
N MET A 5 38.79 -29.51 -18.04
CA MET A 5 37.61 -28.63 -17.97
C MET A 5 36.27 -29.36 -17.85
N ILE A 6 35.40 -28.86 -16.98
CA ILE A 6 33.96 -28.70 -17.23
C ILE A 6 33.59 -27.29 -16.77
N ASN A 7 33.19 -26.46 -17.74
CA ASN A 7 32.77 -25.08 -17.58
C ASN A 7 31.22 -25.06 -17.54
N PRO A 8 30.56 -24.76 -16.42
CA PRO A 8 29.12 -24.52 -16.44
C PRO A 8 28.87 -23.10 -16.94
N ARG A 9 28.25 -22.99 -18.11
CA ARG A 9 27.67 -21.75 -18.64
C ARG A 9 26.76 -21.12 -17.57
N PRO A 10 26.83 -19.80 -17.30
CA PRO A 10 25.86 -19.16 -16.42
C PRO A 10 24.48 -19.16 -17.10
N SER A 11 23.53 -19.87 -16.51
CA SER A 11 22.11 -19.72 -16.86
C SER A 11 21.68 -18.30 -16.51
N LYS A 12 21.18 -17.60 -17.52
CA LYS A 12 20.62 -16.25 -17.39
C LYS A 12 19.45 -16.27 -16.40
N ARG A 13 19.35 -15.17 -15.65
CA ARG A 13 18.22 -14.71 -14.79
C ARG A 13 18.33 -15.06 -13.31
N THR A 14 19.21 -14.33 -12.64
CA THR A 14 18.96 -13.85 -11.28
C THR A 14 19.05 -12.32 -11.36
N VAL A 15 17.92 -11.63 -11.41
CA VAL A 15 17.89 -10.16 -11.29
C VAL A 15 17.45 -9.85 -9.87
N ALA A 16 18.38 -9.25 -9.14
CA ALA A 16 18.16 -8.68 -7.84
C ALA A 16 17.15 -7.52 -7.93
N LEU A 17 16.25 -7.53 -6.95
CA LEU A 17 15.27 -6.51 -6.65
C LEU A 17 16.00 -5.22 -6.23
N GLN A 18 15.98 -4.20 -7.08
CA GLN A 18 16.04 -2.76 -6.78
C GLN A 18 16.06 -2.02 -8.11
N LEU A 19 14.96 -1.35 -8.48
CA LEU A 19 14.97 -0.41 -9.59
C LEU A 19 14.50 0.96 -9.10
N ILE A 20 15.50 1.82 -8.87
CA ILE A 20 15.36 3.28 -8.89
C ILE A 20 15.33 3.68 -10.36
N LEU A 21 14.23 4.29 -10.82
CA LEU A 21 14.12 4.77 -12.19
C LEU A 21 14.55 6.25 -12.26
N VAL A 22 15.75 6.49 -12.79
CA VAL A 22 16.19 7.80 -13.28
C VAL A 22 15.80 7.86 -14.77
N LEU A 23 14.99 8.85 -15.15
CA LEU A 23 14.53 9.06 -16.54
C LEU A 23 15.30 10.21 -17.20
N CYS A 24 16.01 9.88 -18.28
CA CYS A 24 16.42 10.85 -19.30
C CYS A 24 15.29 11.06 -20.31
N ALA A 25 15.21 12.29 -20.83
CA ALA A 25 14.21 12.79 -21.77
C ALA A 25 14.27 12.09 -23.14
N GLY A 26 13.10 11.77 -23.67
CA GLY A 26 12.86 11.49 -25.09
C GLY A 26 11.55 12.14 -25.50
N CYS A 27 11.63 13.12 -26.41
CA CYS A 27 10.45 13.81 -26.95
C CYS A 27 9.66 12.87 -27.86
N GLY A 28 8.38 12.68 -27.57
CA GLY A 28 7.37 12.15 -28.49
C GLY A 28 6.19 13.13 -28.56
N GLU A 29 5.70 13.39 -29.76
CA GLU A 29 4.70 14.42 -30.07
C GLU A 29 3.31 14.14 -29.46
N PRO A 30 2.52 15.18 -29.11
CA PRO A 30 1.23 15.02 -28.47
C PRO A 30 0.14 14.57 -29.44
N VAL A 31 -0.62 13.54 -29.06
CA VAL A 31 -1.90 13.18 -29.70
C VAL A 31 -2.96 14.13 -29.14
N THR A 32 -3.49 15.00 -29.99
CA THR A 32 -4.54 15.96 -29.64
C THR A 32 -5.92 15.31 -29.79
N GLY A 33 -6.66 15.26 -28.70
CA GLY A 33 -8.06 14.83 -28.69
C GLY A 33 -8.65 14.97 -27.30
N SER A 34 -9.10 16.17 -26.93
CA SER A 34 -9.92 16.38 -25.74
C SER A 34 -11.22 15.55 -25.87
N PRO A 35 -11.62 14.80 -24.83
CA PRO A 35 -12.97 14.24 -24.78
C PRO A 35 -13.99 15.38 -24.68
N ASP A 36 -15.01 15.31 -25.54
CA ASP A 36 -16.12 16.25 -25.68
C ASP A 36 -16.87 16.44 -24.34
N ALA A 37 -16.90 17.67 -23.84
CA ALA A 37 -17.66 18.07 -22.67
C ALA A 37 -19.12 18.31 -23.10
N GLY A 38 -20.05 17.52 -22.54
CA GLY A 38 -21.49 17.67 -22.78
C GLY A 38 -22.04 19.08 -22.46
N PRO A 39 -23.24 19.41 -22.97
CA PRO A 39 -23.67 20.79 -23.19
C PRO A 39 -23.99 21.56 -21.91
N ASP A 40 -23.49 22.80 -21.87
CA ASP A 40 -23.49 23.76 -20.76
C ASP A 40 -24.87 24.33 -20.39
N GLY A 41 -25.21 24.25 -19.10
CA GLY A 41 -25.80 25.39 -18.40
C GLY A 41 -24.64 26.33 -18.00
N GLY A 42 -24.69 27.59 -18.44
CA GLY A 42 -23.52 28.50 -18.51
C GLY A 42 -22.50 28.42 -17.36
N PRO A 43 -21.19 28.38 -17.65
CA PRO A 43 -20.20 27.92 -16.66
C PRO A 43 -19.84 29.02 -15.66
N GLU A 44 -19.89 28.69 -14.37
CA GLU A 44 -18.98 29.36 -13.42
C GLU A 44 -17.53 29.16 -13.91
N PRO A 45 -16.66 30.18 -13.85
CA PRO A 45 -15.26 30.00 -14.20
C PRO A 45 -14.55 29.10 -13.17
N GLY A 46 -13.52 28.36 -13.60
CA GLY A 46 -12.72 27.50 -12.72
C GLY A 46 -12.50 26.09 -13.24
N VAL A 47 -11.31 25.56 -12.94
CA VAL A 47 -10.94 24.15 -13.18
C VAL A 47 -11.84 23.21 -12.38
N ARG A 48 -12.21 22.09 -12.97
CA ARG A 48 -13.05 21.05 -12.36
C ARG A 48 -12.33 19.70 -12.37
N ALA A 49 -12.53 18.95 -11.29
CA ALA A 49 -12.07 17.57 -11.20
C ALA A 49 -12.97 16.63 -11.99
N PHE A 50 -12.41 15.57 -12.57
CA PHE A 50 -13.22 14.51 -13.15
C PHE A 50 -13.92 13.69 -12.06
N PHE A 51 -15.22 13.43 -12.28
CA PHE A 51 -16.10 12.76 -11.34
C PHE A 51 -17.23 12.04 -12.08
N ASP A 52 -16.85 11.13 -12.96
CA ASP A 52 -17.72 10.30 -13.80
C ASP A 52 -17.70 8.85 -13.25
N PRO A 53 -18.72 8.45 -12.46
CA PRO A 53 -18.76 7.12 -11.84
C PRO A 53 -19.22 6.02 -12.80
N THR A 54 -19.49 6.31 -14.07
CA THR A 54 -20.04 5.27 -14.97
C THR A 54 -19.03 4.16 -15.28
N LEU A 55 -17.73 4.41 -15.03
CA LEU A 55 -16.63 3.49 -15.32
C LEU A 55 -16.63 3.00 -16.79
N ALA A 56 -17.31 3.72 -17.68
CA ALA A 56 -17.52 3.31 -19.06
C ALA A 56 -16.25 3.57 -19.88
N PRO A 57 -15.69 2.56 -20.59
CA PRO A 57 -14.48 2.73 -21.38
C PRO A 57 -14.61 3.84 -22.42
N LYS A 58 -13.82 4.93 -22.30
CA LYS A 58 -13.74 5.97 -23.32
C LYS A 58 -12.67 5.57 -24.35
N ARG A 59 -13.04 5.54 -25.62
CA ARG A 59 -12.10 5.23 -26.72
C ARG A 59 -10.98 6.28 -26.76
N GLY A 60 -9.75 5.83 -27.01
CA GLY A 60 -8.61 6.71 -27.32
C GLY A 60 -7.68 7.03 -26.15
N ASN A 61 -8.16 7.08 -24.90
CA ASN A 61 -7.30 7.27 -23.72
C ASN A 61 -7.81 6.47 -22.50
N PRO A 62 -7.34 5.22 -22.31
CA PRO A 62 -7.73 4.37 -21.18
C PRO A 62 -7.36 4.96 -19.81
N ALA A 63 -6.23 5.66 -19.70
CA ALA A 63 -5.84 6.34 -18.45
C ALA A 63 -6.81 7.48 -18.10
N ALA A 64 -7.29 8.22 -19.10
CA ALA A 64 -8.33 9.23 -18.92
C ALA A 64 -9.67 8.63 -18.50
N THR A 65 -9.97 7.40 -18.93
CA THR A 65 -11.15 6.67 -18.48
C THR A 65 -11.01 6.28 -17.01
N TRP A 66 -9.86 5.71 -16.64
CA TRP A 66 -9.67 5.21 -15.28
C TRP A 66 -9.72 6.31 -14.22
N LEU A 67 -9.08 7.46 -14.50
CA LEU A 67 -9.11 8.65 -13.66
C LEU A 67 -10.26 9.62 -14.00
N ALA A 68 -11.27 9.16 -14.75
CA ALA A 68 -12.52 9.91 -14.90
C ALA A 68 -13.27 9.99 -13.55
N TYR A 69 -12.93 9.14 -12.59
CA TYR A 69 -13.32 9.19 -11.18
C TYR A 69 -12.07 9.02 -10.31
N PRO A 70 -11.98 9.63 -9.11
CA PRO A 70 -10.88 9.41 -8.18
C PRO A 70 -10.58 7.93 -7.91
N PHE A 71 -9.29 7.59 -7.71
CA PHE A 71 -8.87 6.27 -7.26
C PHE A 71 -7.95 6.41 -6.04
N PRO A 72 -8.11 5.65 -4.95
CA PRO A 72 -9.16 4.67 -4.70
C PRO A 72 -10.53 5.29 -4.47
N ALA A 73 -11.56 4.45 -4.63
CA ALA A 73 -12.97 4.79 -4.35
C ALA A 73 -13.75 3.51 -4.08
N ASP A 74 -14.62 3.51 -3.06
CA ASP A 74 -15.49 2.37 -2.75
C ASP A 74 -16.44 2.02 -3.90
N HIS A 75 -16.73 2.98 -4.79
CA HIS A 75 -17.43 2.75 -6.05
C HIS A 75 -16.74 1.73 -6.98
N ARG A 76 -15.45 1.46 -6.77
CA ARG A 76 -14.70 0.41 -7.47
C ARG A 76 -14.66 -0.91 -6.69
N ARG A 77 -15.47 -1.08 -5.66
CA ARG A 77 -15.63 -2.37 -4.96
C ARG A 77 -16.82 -3.12 -5.55
N LEU A 78 -16.64 -4.43 -5.70
CA LEU A 78 -17.67 -5.37 -6.08
C LEU A 78 -18.56 -5.71 -4.88
N ASP A 79 -19.71 -6.33 -5.12
CA ASP A 79 -20.68 -6.71 -4.08
C ASP A 79 -20.09 -7.65 -3.00
N ASP A 80 -19.07 -8.42 -3.35
CA ASP A 80 -18.34 -9.32 -2.45
C ASP A 80 -17.24 -8.60 -1.63
N GLY A 81 -17.08 -7.29 -1.85
CA GLY A 81 -16.11 -6.43 -1.16
C GLY A 81 -14.76 -6.30 -1.87
N HIS A 82 -14.51 -7.10 -2.92
CA HIS A 82 -13.25 -7.08 -3.65
C HIS A 82 -13.08 -5.84 -4.53
N VAL A 83 -11.84 -5.43 -4.76
CA VAL A 83 -11.53 -4.27 -5.60
C VAL A 83 -11.55 -4.66 -7.08
N ARG A 84 -12.34 -3.96 -7.89
CA ARG A 84 -12.34 -4.07 -9.35
C ARG A 84 -11.11 -3.40 -9.96
N LEU A 85 -10.31 -4.18 -10.70
CA LEU A 85 -9.08 -3.76 -11.39
C LEU A 85 -9.05 -4.18 -12.87
N SER A 86 -10.03 -4.96 -13.33
CA SER A 86 -10.14 -5.50 -14.69
C SER A 86 -10.20 -4.44 -15.78
N ASP A 87 -10.68 -3.23 -15.48
CA ASP A 87 -10.68 -2.07 -16.38
C ASP A 87 -9.42 -1.18 -16.26
N PHE A 88 -8.40 -1.59 -15.48
CA PHE A 88 -7.18 -0.81 -15.32
C PHE A 88 -6.40 -0.71 -16.65
N PRO A 89 -5.87 0.48 -17.00
CA PRO A 89 -5.13 0.68 -18.25
C PRO A 89 -3.88 -0.21 -18.38
N ASN A 90 -3.84 -1.03 -19.44
CA ASN A 90 -2.63 -1.77 -19.85
C ASN A 90 -2.30 -1.52 -21.33
N PRO A 91 -1.89 -0.28 -21.69
CA PRO A 91 -1.77 0.15 -23.09
C PRO A 91 -0.76 -0.68 -23.90
N ASP A 92 0.24 -1.27 -23.25
CA ASP A 92 1.28 -2.06 -23.91
C ASP A 92 1.11 -3.56 -23.70
N ALA A 93 -0.06 -3.98 -23.22
CA ALA A 93 -0.41 -5.39 -23.00
C ALA A 93 0.67 -6.16 -22.23
N VAL A 94 1.21 -5.54 -21.16
CA VAL A 94 2.21 -6.18 -20.30
C VAL A 94 1.53 -7.30 -19.54
N SER A 95 1.88 -8.56 -19.84
CA SER A 95 1.25 -9.74 -19.22
C SER A 95 1.37 -9.77 -17.70
N MET A 96 2.49 -9.28 -17.17
CA MET A 96 2.72 -9.18 -15.72
C MET A 96 1.70 -8.28 -15.03
N LEU A 97 1.25 -7.20 -15.68
CA LEU A 97 0.20 -6.34 -15.12
C LEU A 97 -1.15 -7.05 -15.10
N THR A 98 -1.47 -7.80 -16.16
CA THR A 98 -2.69 -8.62 -16.20
C THR A 98 -2.74 -9.60 -15.02
N SER A 99 -1.65 -10.33 -14.75
CA SER A 99 -1.58 -11.22 -13.59
C SER A 99 -1.73 -10.50 -12.25
N TYR A 100 -1.22 -9.27 -12.13
CA TYR A 100 -1.42 -8.47 -10.91
C TYR A 100 -2.86 -8.03 -10.72
N PHE A 101 -3.58 -7.70 -11.80
CA PHE A 101 -5.00 -7.36 -11.69
C PHE A 101 -5.83 -8.58 -11.32
N GLU A 102 -5.58 -9.73 -11.94
CA GLU A 102 -6.27 -10.99 -11.62
C GLU A 102 -6.08 -11.38 -10.14
N VAL A 103 -4.84 -11.33 -9.63
CA VAL A 103 -4.55 -11.60 -8.22
C VAL A 103 -5.16 -10.51 -7.32
N GLY A 104 -5.07 -9.25 -7.73
CA GLY A 104 -5.62 -8.13 -6.97
C GLY A 104 -7.14 -8.22 -6.80
N GLU A 105 -7.88 -8.50 -7.87
CA GLU A 105 -9.34 -8.71 -7.80
C GLU A 105 -9.70 -9.95 -6.96
N ALA A 106 -8.87 -10.99 -6.97
CA ALA A 106 -9.13 -12.22 -6.21
C ALA A 106 -8.84 -12.07 -4.71
N ASP A 107 -7.85 -11.26 -4.31
CA ASP A 107 -7.33 -11.27 -2.94
C ASP A 107 -7.58 -9.96 -2.16
N LEU A 108 -7.74 -8.81 -2.83
CA LEU A 108 -7.88 -7.52 -2.14
C LEU A 108 -9.33 -7.28 -1.70
N ASP A 109 -9.58 -7.26 -0.39
CA ASP A 109 -10.89 -6.93 0.22
C ASP A 109 -11.08 -5.43 0.52
N GLY A 110 -10.16 -4.60 0.04
CA GLY A 110 -10.16 -3.14 0.15
C GLY A 110 -8.89 -2.52 -0.43
N PHE A 111 -8.67 -1.24 -0.17
CA PHE A 111 -7.55 -0.48 -0.72
C PHE A 111 -6.30 -0.47 0.19
N GLY A 112 -5.15 -0.10 -0.38
CA GLY A 112 -3.88 -0.04 0.35
C GLY A 112 -3.87 0.96 1.51
N THR A 113 -3.24 0.59 2.63
CA THR A 113 -3.11 1.45 3.83
C THR A 113 -2.06 2.55 3.70
N ASN A 114 -1.28 2.57 2.63
CA ASN A 114 -0.28 3.61 2.32
C ASN A 114 -0.36 4.08 0.86
N GLY A 115 -1.42 3.71 0.13
CA GLY A 115 -1.61 4.06 -1.27
C GLY A 115 -1.83 5.55 -1.47
N ALA A 116 -1.44 6.06 -2.64
CA ALA A 116 -1.81 7.42 -3.04
C ALA A 116 -3.23 7.45 -3.61
N VAL A 117 -3.94 8.53 -3.33
CA VAL A 117 -5.18 8.91 -3.98
C VAL A 117 -4.83 9.72 -5.23
N HIS A 118 -5.25 9.23 -6.39
CA HIS A 118 -5.05 9.80 -7.70
C HIS A 118 -6.31 10.53 -8.17
N LEU A 119 -6.13 11.79 -8.57
CA LEU A 119 -7.17 12.70 -9.01
C LEU A 119 -6.77 13.29 -10.37
N ALA A 120 -7.72 13.65 -11.21
CA ALA A 120 -7.50 14.28 -12.51
C ALA A 120 -8.43 15.47 -12.71
N PHE A 121 -7.95 16.47 -13.45
CA PHE A 121 -8.63 17.76 -13.64
C PHE A 121 -8.70 18.13 -15.13
N ASP A 122 -9.74 18.88 -15.51
CA ASP A 122 -9.91 19.37 -16.89
C ASP A 122 -9.02 20.57 -17.25
N GLY A 123 -8.24 21.06 -16.28
CA GLY A 123 -7.31 22.15 -16.47
C GLY A 123 -6.20 22.17 -15.41
N PRO A 124 -5.20 23.03 -15.60
CA PRO A 124 -4.03 23.08 -14.73
C PRO A 124 -4.35 23.66 -13.34
N LEU A 125 -3.73 23.11 -12.29
CA LEU A 125 -3.82 23.64 -10.93
C LEU A 125 -2.76 24.72 -10.63
N ASP A 126 -3.11 25.70 -9.79
CA ASP A 126 -2.13 26.55 -9.12
C ASP A 126 -1.56 25.80 -7.90
N LYS A 127 -0.36 25.24 -8.09
CA LYS A 127 0.39 24.53 -7.05
C LYS A 127 0.69 25.38 -5.82
N THR A 128 0.72 26.71 -5.94
CA THR A 128 1.01 27.58 -4.79
C THR A 128 -0.18 27.71 -3.84
N SER A 129 -1.39 27.36 -4.30
CA SER A 129 -2.59 27.24 -3.46
C SER A 129 -2.59 26.01 -2.53
N ILE A 130 -1.69 25.05 -2.77
CA ILE A 130 -1.59 23.81 -2.00
C ILE A 130 -0.35 23.87 -1.09
N PRO A 131 -0.49 23.76 0.24
CA PRO A 131 0.64 23.75 1.16
C PRO A 131 1.63 22.62 0.85
N THR A 132 2.92 22.84 1.08
CA THR A 132 3.94 21.76 1.03
C THR A 132 4.29 21.19 2.40
N ASP A 133 3.94 21.91 3.48
CA ASP A 133 4.11 21.43 4.85
C ASP A 133 3.08 20.34 5.18
N PRO A 134 3.48 19.12 5.53
CA PRO A 134 2.54 18.05 5.82
C PRO A 134 1.60 18.33 7.00
N GLY A 135 2.04 19.13 7.98
CA GLY A 135 1.24 19.48 9.16
C GLY A 135 0.04 20.37 8.82
N ALA A 136 0.12 21.17 7.74
CA ALA A 136 -0.95 22.06 7.30
C ALA A 136 -2.25 21.34 6.95
N PHE A 137 -2.18 20.05 6.60
CA PHE A 137 -3.33 19.22 6.23
C PHE A 137 -4.11 18.64 7.42
N LEU A 138 -3.63 18.86 8.65
CA LEU A 138 -4.27 18.39 9.87
C LEU A 138 -5.40 19.32 10.36
N SER A 139 -5.57 20.48 9.73
CA SER A 139 -6.60 21.46 10.08
C SER A 139 -7.95 21.14 9.41
N ASN A 140 -9.05 21.45 10.08
CA ASN A 140 -10.40 21.38 9.50
C ASN A 140 -10.64 22.43 8.39
N ALA A 141 -9.82 23.48 8.34
CA ALA A 141 -9.84 24.49 7.28
C ALA A 141 -8.80 24.23 6.17
N ALA A 142 -8.11 23.08 6.19
CA ALA A 142 -7.06 22.78 5.22
C ALA A 142 -7.60 22.62 3.79
N ALA A 143 -6.77 23.00 2.81
CA ALA A 143 -7.10 22.89 1.38
C ALA A 143 -7.33 21.44 0.93
N MET A 144 -6.68 20.48 1.60
CA MET A 144 -6.88 19.04 1.42
C MET A 144 -6.91 18.35 2.78
N GLN A 145 -7.78 17.35 2.93
CA GLN A 145 -7.90 16.59 4.18
C GLN A 145 -8.17 15.13 3.87
N LEU A 146 -7.36 14.22 4.44
CA LEU A 146 -7.63 12.78 4.45
C LEU A 146 -8.10 12.41 5.85
N ILE A 147 -9.37 12.04 5.98
CA ILE A 147 -10.08 11.94 7.25
C ILE A 147 -10.58 10.50 7.44
N ASP A 148 -10.37 9.94 8.63
CA ASP A 148 -11.08 8.73 9.05
C ASP A 148 -12.56 9.06 9.27
N ILE A 149 -13.44 8.46 8.48
CA ILE A 149 -14.89 8.71 8.51
C ILE A 149 -15.67 7.49 9.01
N THR A 150 -15.00 6.52 9.62
CA THR A 150 -15.63 5.31 10.17
C THR A 150 -16.20 5.61 11.55
N PRO A 151 -17.53 5.62 11.76
CA PRO A 151 -18.14 6.12 12.99
C PRO A 151 -17.66 5.46 14.30
N ASP A 152 -17.29 4.19 14.25
CA ASP A 152 -16.80 3.40 15.38
C ASP A 152 -15.27 3.24 15.42
N SER A 153 -14.54 3.88 14.50
CA SER A 153 -13.08 3.88 14.52
C SER A 153 -12.56 4.60 15.78
N PRO A 154 -11.52 4.07 16.45
CA PRO A 154 -10.85 4.77 17.56
C PRO A 154 -10.20 6.09 17.10
N GLU A 155 -10.06 6.30 15.80
CA GLU A 155 -9.47 7.49 15.20
C GLU A 155 -10.50 8.29 14.38
N TYR A 156 -11.81 8.08 14.59
CA TYR A 156 -12.86 8.80 13.86
C TYR A 156 -12.66 10.33 13.89
N GLY A 157 -12.62 10.95 12.71
CA GLY A 157 -12.33 12.37 12.50
C GLY A 157 -10.85 12.76 12.49
N ALA A 158 -9.94 11.82 12.76
CA ALA A 158 -8.51 12.08 12.67
C ALA A 158 -8.09 12.35 11.23
N ARG A 159 -7.27 13.39 11.06
CA ARG A 159 -6.63 13.76 9.79
C ARG A 159 -5.23 13.18 9.69
N ARG A 160 -4.77 12.94 8.47
CA ARG A 160 -3.40 12.47 8.20
C ARG A 160 -2.53 13.60 7.66
N PRO A 161 -1.24 13.67 8.05
CA PRO A 161 -0.31 14.56 7.39
C PRO A 161 -0.10 14.05 5.97
N LEU A 162 -0.14 14.96 4.99
CA LEU A 162 -0.13 14.60 3.57
C LEU A 162 1.14 15.06 2.88
N ARG A 163 1.49 14.31 1.85
CA ARG A 163 2.40 14.71 0.77
C ARG A 163 1.66 14.57 -0.55
N TRP A 164 2.07 15.33 -1.55
CA TRP A 164 1.43 15.30 -2.85
C TRP A 164 2.42 15.53 -3.98
N GLU A 165 2.05 15.06 -5.16
CA GLU A 165 2.77 15.28 -6.41
C GLU A 165 1.78 15.61 -7.52
N TYR A 166 2.13 16.59 -8.36
CA TYR A 166 1.28 17.05 -9.45
C TYR A 166 2.00 16.91 -10.80
N TRP A 167 1.31 16.30 -11.77
CA TRP A 167 1.81 16.16 -13.14
C TRP A 167 0.95 16.99 -14.10
N ALA A 168 1.58 18.01 -14.71
CA ALA A 168 0.93 18.86 -15.73
C ALA A 168 0.80 18.17 -17.10
N LYS A 169 1.56 17.10 -17.35
CA LYS A 169 1.60 16.39 -18.63
C LYS A 169 1.31 14.92 -18.42
N SER A 170 0.65 14.30 -19.40
CA SER A 170 0.41 12.87 -19.39
C SER A 170 1.72 12.08 -19.51
N GLY A 171 1.85 11.04 -18.70
CA GLY A 171 2.78 9.94 -18.88
C GLY A 171 2.05 8.67 -19.33
N ARG A 172 2.73 7.53 -19.22
CA ARG A 172 2.19 6.22 -19.64
C ARG A 172 1.01 5.74 -18.78
N TYR A 173 1.08 6.00 -17.47
CA TYR A 173 0.06 5.62 -16.47
C TYR A 173 -0.42 6.82 -15.64
N VAL A 174 0.06 8.02 -15.98
CA VAL A 174 -0.25 9.26 -15.27
C VAL A 174 -0.98 10.15 -16.26
N PHE A 175 -2.18 10.58 -15.90
CA PHE A 175 -2.98 11.47 -16.74
C PHE A 175 -2.45 12.91 -16.65
N GLU A 176 -2.69 13.73 -17.68
CA GLU A 176 -2.35 15.16 -17.60
C GLU A 176 -3.18 15.87 -16.53
N ASN A 177 -2.66 16.96 -15.96
CA ASN A 177 -3.29 17.65 -14.83
C ASN A 177 -3.78 16.67 -13.75
N SER A 178 -2.90 15.80 -13.28
CA SER A 178 -3.22 14.84 -12.22
C SER A 178 -2.49 15.15 -10.93
N LEU A 179 -3.15 14.84 -9.81
CA LEU A 179 -2.65 15.02 -8.46
C LEU A 179 -2.67 13.67 -7.75
N ALA A 180 -1.52 13.24 -7.23
CA ALA A 180 -1.44 12.15 -6.27
C ALA A 180 -1.30 12.73 -4.86
N VAL A 181 -2.11 12.25 -3.92
CA VAL A 181 -2.08 12.63 -2.52
C VAL A 181 -1.89 11.38 -1.68
N ALA A 182 -0.89 11.35 -0.81
CA ALA A 182 -0.62 10.21 0.06
C ALA A 182 -0.36 10.66 1.49
N PRO A 183 -0.59 9.81 2.50
CA PRO A 183 -0.02 10.01 3.82
C PRO A 183 1.51 10.17 3.74
N VAL A 184 2.08 10.94 4.67
CA VAL A 184 3.52 10.97 4.88
C VAL A 184 4.01 9.57 5.28
N TRP A 185 5.23 9.23 4.86
CA TRP A 185 5.88 7.99 5.24
C TRP A 185 5.87 7.79 6.77
N GLY A 186 5.49 6.59 7.22
CA GLY A 186 5.35 6.28 8.64
C GLY A 186 4.00 6.61 9.26
N PHE A 187 3.04 7.17 8.49
CA PHE A 187 1.66 7.42 8.92
C PHE A 187 0.66 6.57 8.13
N PRO A 188 0.70 5.23 8.25
CA PRO A 188 -0.26 4.37 7.54
C PRO A 188 -1.69 4.63 7.98
N LEU A 189 -2.61 4.41 7.06
CA LEU A 189 -4.03 4.30 7.35
C LEU A 189 -4.31 3.02 8.13
N ARG A 190 -5.34 3.04 8.97
CA ARG A 190 -5.81 1.83 9.66
C ARG A 190 -6.41 0.88 8.63
N GLU A 191 -6.31 -0.41 8.88
CA GLU A 191 -7.00 -1.44 8.11
C GLU A 191 -8.51 -1.43 8.37
N ARG A 192 -9.32 -1.98 7.46
CA ARG A 192 -10.79 -2.07 7.56
C ARG A 192 -11.47 -0.76 7.98
N THR A 193 -10.97 0.37 7.47
CA THR A 193 -11.40 1.70 7.88
C THR A 193 -11.72 2.51 6.63
N THR A 194 -12.89 3.14 6.61
CA THR A 194 -13.33 4.06 5.56
C THR A 194 -12.73 5.43 5.79
N TYR A 195 -12.07 5.94 4.75
CA TYR A 195 -11.47 7.27 4.71
C TYR A 195 -12.13 8.12 3.62
N ALA A 196 -12.14 9.43 3.82
CA ALA A 196 -12.44 10.40 2.78
C ALA A 196 -11.24 11.29 2.52
N LEU A 197 -10.85 11.44 1.24
CA LEU A 197 -10.05 12.58 0.81
C LEU A 197 -11.00 13.67 0.34
N ILE A 198 -10.90 14.87 0.90
CA ILE A 198 -11.58 16.07 0.40
C ILE A 198 -10.56 17.11 -0.07
N LEU A 199 -10.87 17.77 -1.19
CA LEU A 199 -10.24 19.01 -1.63
C LEU A 199 -11.27 20.13 -1.45
N THR A 200 -10.87 21.24 -0.87
CA THR A 200 -11.75 22.40 -0.71
C THR A 200 -11.55 23.40 -1.84
N ARG A 201 -12.44 24.39 -1.90
CA ARG A 201 -12.34 25.55 -2.80
C ARG A 201 -11.13 26.45 -2.50
N ALA A 202 -10.33 26.16 -1.46
CA ALA A 202 -9.04 26.83 -1.25
C ALA A 202 -7.98 26.40 -2.27
N VAL A 203 -8.13 25.21 -2.87
CA VAL A 203 -7.33 24.81 -4.03
C VAL A 203 -7.83 25.59 -5.25
N GLN A 204 -6.89 26.16 -6.01
CA GLN A 204 -7.19 27.02 -7.16
C GLN A 204 -6.70 26.40 -8.47
N GLY A 205 -7.40 26.71 -9.55
CA GLY A 205 -6.91 26.52 -10.90
C GLY A 205 -5.84 27.55 -11.24
N ALA A 206 -5.00 27.26 -12.24
CA ALA A 206 -4.03 28.24 -12.74
C ALA A 206 -4.69 29.44 -13.46
N ASP A 207 -6.01 29.38 -13.66
CA ASP A 207 -6.86 30.48 -14.10
C ASP A 207 -7.19 31.48 -12.96
N GLY A 208 -6.73 31.21 -11.73
CA GLY A 208 -6.92 32.06 -10.55
C GLY A 208 -8.27 31.88 -9.87
N ASN A 209 -9.10 30.94 -10.33
CA ASN A 209 -10.41 30.67 -9.74
C ASN A 209 -10.33 29.48 -8.76
N PRO A 210 -11.14 29.48 -7.70
CA PRO A 210 -11.37 28.29 -6.88
C PRO A 210 -11.80 27.08 -7.72
N LEU A 211 -11.38 25.88 -7.32
CA LEU A 211 -11.87 24.66 -7.96
C LEU A 211 -13.39 24.56 -7.90
N ARG A 212 -13.97 24.12 -9.02
CA ARG A 212 -15.40 23.87 -9.15
C ARG A 212 -15.73 22.45 -8.71
N ALA A 213 -16.77 22.33 -7.89
CA ALA A 213 -17.34 21.05 -7.54
C ALA A 213 -18.15 20.50 -8.73
N PRO A 214 -17.96 19.23 -9.11
CA PRO A 214 -18.87 18.55 -10.03
C PRO A 214 -20.31 18.54 -9.47
N ASP A 215 -21.31 18.73 -10.34
CA ASP A 215 -22.72 18.82 -9.92
C ASP A 215 -23.17 17.52 -9.23
N LEU A 216 -22.72 16.37 -9.72
CA LEU A 216 -22.98 15.08 -9.09
C LEU A 216 -22.42 15.03 -7.67
N LEU A 217 -21.18 15.47 -7.44
CA LEU A 217 -20.60 15.52 -6.11
C LEU A 217 -21.42 16.44 -5.19
N ARG A 218 -21.81 17.63 -5.66
CA ARG A 218 -22.66 18.53 -4.88
C ARG A 218 -23.96 17.84 -4.47
N ALA A 219 -24.62 17.16 -5.39
CA ALA A 219 -25.84 16.39 -5.13
C ALA A 219 -25.61 15.27 -4.11
N LEU A 220 -24.46 14.57 -4.17
CA LEU A 220 -24.10 13.54 -3.18
C LEU A 220 -23.84 14.11 -1.79
N LEU A 221 -23.20 15.28 -1.69
CA LEU A 221 -22.88 15.91 -0.40
C LEU A 221 -24.11 16.56 0.26
N THR A 222 -25.09 17.02 -0.53
CA THR A 222 -26.35 17.57 -0.01
C THR A 222 -27.47 16.54 0.12
N ALA A 223 -27.22 15.29 -0.25
CA ALA A 223 -28.22 14.22 -0.34
C ALA A 223 -29.46 14.65 -1.14
N ALA A 224 -29.23 15.21 -2.34
CA ALA A 224 -30.30 15.57 -3.24
C ALA A 224 -31.16 14.34 -3.58
N PRO A 225 -32.48 14.51 -3.80
CA PRO A 225 -33.38 13.38 -4.01
C PRO A 225 -33.19 12.65 -5.35
N ALA A 226 -32.48 13.27 -6.31
CA ALA A 226 -32.20 12.70 -7.62
C ALA A 226 -30.83 13.18 -8.13
N ALA A 227 -30.22 12.37 -8.99
CA ALA A 227 -29.00 12.75 -9.69
C ALA A 227 -29.25 13.98 -10.57
N PRO A 228 -28.28 14.91 -10.68
CA PRO A 228 -28.35 16.00 -11.63
C PRO A 228 -28.25 15.47 -13.07
N GLU A 229 -28.77 16.23 -14.03
CA GLU A 229 -28.58 15.93 -15.45
C GLU A 229 -27.10 16.13 -15.83
N VAL A 230 -26.36 15.02 -15.93
CA VAL A 230 -24.94 14.99 -16.30
C VAL A 230 -24.71 14.05 -17.48
N LYS A 231 -23.60 14.26 -18.20
CA LYS A 231 -23.15 13.36 -19.26
C LYS A 231 -21.80 12.74 -18.89
N PRO A 232 -21.66 11.40 -18.90
CA PRO A 232 -22.72 10.40 -19.15
C PRO A 232 -23.79 10.38 -18.04
N GLU A 233 -24.98 9.88 -18.38
CA GLU A 233 -26.11 9.79 -17.45
C GLU A 233 -25.81 8.80 -16.32
N VAL A 234 -26.20 9.15 -15.10
CA VAL A 234 -26.08 8.31 -13.90
C VAL A 234 -27.44 7.71 -13.60
N SER A 235 -27.54 6.38 -13.55
CA SER A 235 -28.81 5.71 -13.24
C SER A 235 -29.24 5.96 -11.80
N ALA A 236 -30.53 5.78 -11.51
CA ALA A 236 -31.05 5.97 -10.16
C ALA A 236 -30.43 4.99 -9.15
N GLU A 237 -30.14 3.76 -9.58
CA GLU A 237 -29.51 2.71 -8.79
C GLU A 237 -28.07 3.10 -8.42
N LEU A 238 -27.27 3.48 -9.41
CA LEU A 238 -25.91 3.95 -9.20
C LEU A 238 -25.87 5.19 -8.29
N TYR A 239 -26.80 6.12 -8.48
CA TYR A 239 -26.89 7.30 -7.61
C TYR A 239 -27.22 6.92 -6.15
N ALA A 240 -28.12 5.96 -5.93
CA ALA A 240 -28.45 5.46 -4.60
C ALA A 240 -27.25 4.78 -3.92
N GLU A 241 -26.48 3.97 -4.65
CA GLU A 241 -25.25 3.35 -4.15
C GLU A 241 -24.22 4.41 -3.72
N LEU A 242 -23.99 5.42 -4.56
CA LEU A 242 -23.08 6.53 -4.24
C LEU A 242 -23.60 7.35 -3.06
N LEU A 243 -24.91 7.54 -2.91
CA LEU A 243 -25.48 8.22 -1.75
C LEU A 243 -25.14 7.48 -0.46
N GLU A 244 -25.28 6.15 -0.42
CA GLU A 244 -24.89 5.33 0.74
C GLU A 244 -23.39 5.42 1.02
N GLN A 245 -22.54 5.29 0.00
CA GLN A 245 -21.08 5.40 0.14
C GLN A 245 -20.64 6.77 0.69
N PHE A 246 -21.32 7.86 0.31
CA PHE A 246 -21.01 9.22 0.79
C PHE A 246 -21.69 9.57 2.12
N ALA A 247 -22.56 8.71 2.68
CA ALA A 247 -23.26 8.99 3.93
C ALA A 247 -22.32 9.24 5.12
N PRO A 248 -21.25 8.44 5.34
CA PRO A 248 -20.31 8.69 6.42
C PRO A 248 -19.57 10.02 6.27
N LEU A 249 -19.21 10.40 5.04
CA LEU A 249 -18.61 11.71 4.77
C LEU A 249 -19.59 12.85 5.10
N ARG A 250 -20.86 12.78 4.70
CA ARG A 250 -21.86 13.79 5.08
C ARG A 250 -21.98 13.94 6.59
N GLY A 251 -22.03 12.81 7.32
CA GLY A 251 -22.03 12.81 8.78
C GLY A 251 -20.79 13.50 9.35
N ARG A 252 -19.61 13.20 8.81
CA ARG A 252 -18.35 13.83 9.24
C ARG A 252 -18.32 15.34 8.98
N LEU A 253 -18.75 15.79 7.79
CA LEU A 253 -18.80 17.21 7.43
C LEU A 253 -19.72 17.98 8.40
N ALA A 254 -20.87 17.40 8.77
CA ALA A 254 -21.77 18.01 9.73
C ALA A 254 -21.14 18.16 11.13
N VAL A 255 -20.43 17.14 11.62
CA VAL A 255 -19.77 17.20 12.94
C VAL A 255 -18.56 18.15 12.93
N ASP A 256 -17.84 18.25 11.80
CA ASP A 256 -16.72 19.20 11.64
C ASP A 256 -17.17 20.63 11.30
N GLU A 257 -18.48 20.86 11.15
CA GLU A 257 -19.07 22.13 10.70
C GLU A 257 -18.49 22.62 9.36
N ILE A 258 -18.14 21.69 8.47
CA ILE A 258 -17.66 21.99 7.12
C ILE A 258 -18.86 22.12 6.18
N ASP A 259 -19.04 23.30 5.61
CA ASP A 259 -20.06 23.55 4.59
C ASP A 259 -19.81 22.64 3.36
N PRO A 260 -20.76 21.78 2.97
CA PRO A 260 -20.67 20.98 1.74
C PRO A 260 -20.33 21.80 0.49
N ALA A 261 -20.77 23.06 0.41
CA ALA A 261 -20.47 23.94 -0.73
C ALA A 261 -18.99 24.37 -0.80
N SER A 262 -18.24 24.22 0.29
CA SER A 262 -16.79 24.48 0.34
C SER A 262 -15.95 23.33 -0.22
N VAL A 263 -16.53 22.14 -0.40
CA VAL A 263 -15.86 20.95 -0.93
C VAL A 263 -15.89 20.98 -2.46
N ALA A 264 -14.71 21.00 -3.08
CA ALA A 264 -14.54 21.03 -4.54
C ALA A 264 -14.37 19.63 -5.14
N LEU A 265 -13.85 18.67 -4.38
CA LEU A 265 -13.75 17.27 -4.78
C LEU A 265 -13.74 16.40 -3.54
N ALA A 266 -14.29 15.18 -3.63
CA ALA A 266 -14.12 14.17 -2.59
C ALA A 266 -14.06 12.76 -3.19
N THR A 267 -13.40 11.85 -2.50
CA THR A 267 -13.53 10.41 -2.70
C THR A 267 -13.61 9.70 -1.36
N VAL A 268 -14.39 8.63 -1.29
CA VAL A 268 -14.54 7.77 -0.12
C VAL A 268 -14.02 6.38 -0.47
N PHE A 269 -13.18 5.81 0.37
CA PHE A 269 -12.59 4.49 0.14
C PHE A 269 -12.30 3.76 1.44
N THR A 270 -12.42 2.44 1.42
CA THR A 270 -12.21 1.56 2.58
C THR A 270 -10.92 0.76 2.42
N THR A 271 -10.06 0.78 3.43
CA THR A 271 -8.81 0.03 3.45
C THR A 271 -9.03 -1.47 3.66
N GLN A 272 -8.16 -2.29 3.07
CA GLN A 272 -8.16 -3.75 3.20
C GLN A 272 -7.81 -4.23 4.62
N ASP A 273 -7.99 -5.51 4.88
CA ASP A 273 -7.35 -6.23 5.99
C ASP A 273 -5.89 -6.56 5.67
N ILE A 274 -4.96 -6.19 6.54
CA ILE A 274 -3.53 -6.50 6.38
C ILE A 274 -2.98 -7.38 7.49
N THR A 275 -3.69 -7.55 8.61
CA THR A 275 -3.20 -8.32 9.76
C THR A 275 -4.03 -9.55 10.10
N GLY A 276 -5.30 -9.63 9.72
CA GLY A 276 -6.24 -10.65 10.20
C GLY A 276 -5.81 -12.09 9.91
N LEU A 277 -5.27 -12.34 8.71
CA LEU A 277 -4.75 -13.64 8.32
C LEU A 277 -3.56 -14.07 9.20
N LEU A 278 -2.57 -13.19 9.38
CA LEU A 278 -1.39 -13.47 10.20
C LEU A 278 -1.74 -13.58 11.69
N ALA A 279 -2.71 -12.80 12.17
CA ALA A 279 -3.23 -12.91 13.54
C ALA A 279 -3.86 -14.29 13.78
N THR A 280 -4.62 -14.80 12.81
CA THR A 280 -5.20 -16.15 12.86
C THR A 280 -4.11 -17.23 12.89
N ILE A 281 -3.11 -17.13 12.02
CA ILE A 281 -1.96 -18.05 12.00
C ILE A 281 -1.23 -18.02 13.34
N ARG A 282 -0.98 -16.84 13.91
CA ARG A 282 -0.34 -16.68 15.22
C ARG A 282 -1.12 -17.40 16.31
N GLN A 283 -2.45 -17.26 16.35
CA GLN A 283 -3.30 -17.95 17.33
C GLN A 283 -3.24 -19.46 17.18
N GLN A 284 -3.24 -19.97 15.95
CA GLN A 284 -3.10 -21.41 15.69
C GLN A 284 -1.73 -21.95 16.14
N ILE A 285 -0.65 -21.20 15.89
CA ILE A 285 0.70 -21.57 16.36
C ILE A 285 0.79 -21.53 17.88
N ALA A 286 0.23 -20.51 18.54
CA ALA A 286 0.28 -20.36 20.00
C ALA A 286 -0.44 -21.48 20.77
N ARG A 287 -1.40 -22.17 20.13
CA ARG A 287 -2.11 -23.32 20.70
C ARG A 287 -1.38 -24.66 20.51
N ARG A 288 -0.32 -24.69 19.69
CA ARG A 288 0.48 -25.89 19.46
C ARG A 288 1.46 -26.11 20.62
N PRO A 289 1.89 -27.36 20.86
CA PRO A 289 3.00 -27.63 21.76
C PRO A 289 4.26 -26.90 21.30
N THR A 290 5.08 -26.46 22.27
CA THR A 290 6.44 -25.97 21.97
C THR A 290 7.19 -27.04 21.16
N PRO A 291 7.78 -26.70 20.01
CA PRO A 291 8.42 -27.68 19.17
C PRO A 291 9.72 -28.17 19.82
N ALA A 292 10.06 -29.44 19.60
CA ALA A 292 11.31 -30.00 20.09
C ALA A 292 12.50 -29.46 19.30
N LEU A 293 13.55 -29.01 20.01
CA LEU A 293 14.78 -28.56 19.38
C LEU A 293 15.56 -29.77 18.84
N GLN A 294 16.03 -29.64 17.60
CA GLN A 294 16.79 -30.63 16.86
C GLN A 294 18.15 -30.06 16.46
N ARG A 295 19.14 -30.95 16.28
CA ARG A 295 20.46 -30.56 15.77
C ARG A 295 20.38 -30.29 14.26
N TRP A 296 20.97 -29.18 13.80
CA TRP A 296 20.94 -28.81 12.37
C TRP A 296 22.07 -29.43 11.54
N GLY A 297 23.24 -29.77 12.11
CA GLY A 297 24.31 -30.37 11.31
C GLY A 297 25.56 -30.88 12.02
N PHE A 298 26.01 -30.24 13.11
CA PHE A 298 27.27 -30.62 13.78
C PHE A 298 27.19 -30.41 15.30
N PRO A 299 28.01 -31.10 16.13
CA PRO A 299 28.14 -30.74 17.53
C PRO A 299 28.65 -29.29 17.62
N VAL A 300 27.79 -28.41 18.12
CA VAL A 300 28.09 -27.00 18.27
C VAL A 300 28.64 -26.81 19.68
N GLY A 301 29.96 -26.61 19.80
CA GLY A 301 30.65 -26.46 21.07
C GLY A 301 31.17 -27.76 21.70
N ALA A 302 31.84 -27.62 22.86
CA ALA A 302 32.42 -28.74 23.59
C ALA A 302 31.33 -29.73 24.06
N ALA A 303 31.63 -31.03 24.01
CA ALA A 303 30.75 -32.12 24.47
C ALA A 303 29.37 -32.23 23.79
N GLY A 304 29.18 -31.67 22.59
CA GLY A 304 27.93 -31.83 21.84
C GLY A 304 26.79 -30.92 22.31
N GLY A 305 27.13 -29.75 22.87
CA GLY A 305 26.18 -28.68 23.14
C GLY A 305 25.42 -28.22 21.88
N LEU A 306 24.39 -27.40 22.10
CA LEU A 306 23.69 -26.67 21.04
C LEU A 306 24.28 -25.26 20.85
N PHE A 307 25.38 -24.93 21.54
CA PHE A 307 25.94 -23.60 21.56
C PHE A 307 27.48 -23.59 21.63
N PHE A 308 28.08 -22.53 21.12
CA PHE A 308 29.53 -22.27 21.18
C PHE A 308 29.78 -20.82 21.60
N GLU A 309 30.99 -20.56 22.11
CA GLU A 309 31.39 -19.21 22.49
C GLU A 309 32.02 -18.48 21.30
N ARG A 310 31.69 -17.20 21.15
CA ARG A 310 32.37 -16.25 20.27
C ARG A 310 32.81 -15.04 21.08
N SER A 311 33.92 -14.45 20.66
CA SER A 311 34.41 -13.18 21.17
C SER A 311 34.66 -12.24 20.01
N PHE A 312 34.24 -11.00 20.18
CA PHE A 312 34.45 -9.92 19.22
C PHE A 312 35.17 -8.77 19.92
N GLU A 313 36.28 -8.30 19.35
CA GLU A 313 37.06 -7.18 19.88
C GLU A 313 36.70 -5.90 19.12
N TRP A 314 35.89 -5.04 19.74
CA TRP A 314 35.46 -3.77 19.15
C TRP A 314 36.58 -2.73 19.12
N LYS A 315 37.46 -2.76 20.13
CA LYS A 315 38.67 -1.94 20.27
C LYS A 315 39.72 -2.76 21.01
N VAL A 316 41.00 -2.46 20.81
CA VAL A 316 42.10 -3.12 21.52
C VAL A 316 41.86 -3.11 23.02
N GLY A 317 41.77 -4.29 23.64
CA GLY A 317 41.50 -4.48 25.06
C GLY A 317 40.02 -4.48 25.46
N SER A 318 39.09 -4.40 24.50
CA SER A 318 37.63 -4.42 24.70
C SER A 318 36.98 -5.53 23.88
N ALA A 319 37.05 -6.76 24.40
CA ALA A 319 36.36 -7.91 23.82
C ALA A 319 35.00 -8.15 24.49
N VAL A 320 33.96 -8.33 23.67
CA VAL A 320 32.64 -8.81 24.08
C VAL A 320 32.55 -10.28 23.75
N SER A 321 32.15 -11.10 24.71
CA SER A 321 31.95 -12.54 24.50
C SER A 321 30.48 -12.92 24.69
N TYR A 322 29.98 -13.78 23.82
CA TYR A 322 28.59 -14.21 23.79
C TYR A 322 28.51 -15.69 23.37
N TYR A 323 27.36 -16.32 23.65
CA TYR A 323 27.05 -17.66 23.17
C TYR A 323 26.31 -17.56 21.85
N VAL A 324 26.67 -18.39 20.88
CA VAL A 324 25.90 -18.63 19.66
C VAL A 324 25.23 -19.99 19.81
N MET A 325 23.91 -20.04 19.75
CA MET A 325 23.14 -21.27 19.73
C MET A 325 22.58 -21.52 18.34
N GLU A 326 22.70 -22.75 17.86
CA GLU A 326 22.14 -23.15 16.57
C GLU A 326 21.34 -24.43 16.73
N GLY A 327 20.22 -24.50 16.02
CA GLY A 327 19.46 -25.72 15.91
C GLY A 327 18.40 -25.60 14.85
N SER A 328 17.47 -26.54 14.89
CA SER A 328 16.28 -26.51 14.07
C SER A 328 15.07 -27.01 14.83
N PHE A 329 13.90 -26.72 14.30
CA PHE A 329 12.65 -27.24 14.81
C PHE A 329 11.67 -27.40 13.66
N ASP A 330 10.73 -28.31 13.81
CA ASP A 330 9.65 -28.48 12.85
C ASP A 330 8.55 -27.44 13.11
N SER A 331 8.15 -26.75 12.04
CA SER A 331 7.14 -25.69 12.07
C SER A 331 6.13 -25.89 10.95
N PRO A 332 4.84 -25.59 11.16
CA PRO A 332 3.87 -25.53 10.07
C PRO A 332 4.23 -24.42 9.08
N ASN A 333 4.19 -24.73 7.78
CA ASN A 333 4.19 -23.73 6.71
C ASN A 333 2.77 -23.62 6.14
N TYR A 334 2.27 -22.39 6.05
CA TYR A 334 0.92 -22.05 5.58
C TYR A 334 0.86 -21.67 4.10
N GLN A 335 1.97 -21.70 3.36
CA GLN A 335 2.03 -21.36 1.95
C GLN A 335 1.66 -22.56 1.08
N LYS A 336 0.75 -22.36 0.11
CA LYS A 336 0.38 -23.38 -0.88
C LYS A 336 1.38 -23.42 -2.05
N GLY A 337 1.42 -24.56 -2.74
CA GLY A 337 2.25 -24.80 -3.91
C GLY A 337 3.64 -25.34 -3.60
N GLU A 338 4.44 -25.49 -4.66
CA GLU A 338 5.74 -26.16 -4.64
C GLU A 338 6.89 -25.15 -4.61
N ILE A 339 7.80 -25.31 -3.64
CA ILE A 339 9.02 -24.48 -3.51
C ILE A 339 9.91 -24.70 -4.75
N PRO A 340 10.49 -23.65 -5.38
CA PRO A 340 10.60 -22.26 -4.94
C PRO A 340 9.50 -21.32 -5.46
N TYR A 341 8.30 -21.85 -5.75
CA TYR A 341 7.13 -21.11 -6.27
C TYR A 341 7.41 -20.42 -7.61
N ALA A 342 8.21 -21.06 -8.47
CA ALA A 342 8.64 -20.48 -9.73
C ALA A 342 7.53 -20.40 -10.79
N VAL A 343 6.43 -21.14 -10.62
CA VAL A 343 5.34 -21.28 -11.59
C VAL A 343 3.99 -20.98 -10.95
N GLU A 344 3.70 -21.60 -9.80
CA GLU A 344 2.46 -21.43 -9.05
C GLU A 344 2.71 -21.51 -7.54
N GLY A 345 1.78 -20.95 -6.75
CA GLY A 345 1.83 -20.98 -5.28
C GLY A 345 2.41 -19.71 -4.65
N GLY A 346 2.93 -19.85 -3.43
CA GLY A 346 3.53 -18.76 -2.65
C GLY A 346 2.54 -17.98 -1.77
N GLY A 347 1.27 -17.94 -2.14
CA GLY A 347 0.18 -17.42 -1.31
C GLY A 347 -0.19 -18.34 -0.15
N PHE A 348 -1.07 -17.88 0.74
CA PHE A 348 -1.55 -18.68 1.86
C PHE A 348 -2.50 -19.80 1.40
N ASN A 349 -2.43 -20.93 2.09
CA ASN A 349 -3.36 -22.05 1.98
C ASN A 349 -4.58 -21.78 2.87
N LEU A 350 -5.72 -21.55 2.24
CA LEU A 350 -7.00 -21.32 2.91
C LEU A 350 -7.90 -22.53 2.66
N VAL A 351 -8.49 -23.07 3.73
CA VAL A 351 -9.55 -24.09 3.68
C VAL A 351 -10.79 -23.44 4.28
N ASP A 352 -11.85 -23.31 3.47
CA ASP A 352 -13.09 -22.61 3.84
C ASP A 352 -12.84 -21.18 4.39
N GLY A 353 -11.90 -20.46 3.78
CA GLY A 353 -11.52 -19.09 4.18
C GLY A 353 -10.59 -19.01 5.40
N VAL A 354 -10.23 -20.14 6.03
CA VAL A 354 -9.37 -20.18 7.21
C VAL A 354 -7.96 -20.65 6.84
N PRO A 355 -6.88 -19.97 7.30
CA PRO A 355 -5.52 -20.42 7.09
C PRO A 355 -5.32 -21.83 7.64
N ALA A 356 -4.81 -22.73 6.81
CA ALA A 356 -4.52 -24.10 7.17
C ALA A 356 -3.05 -24.44 6.82
N PRO A 357 -2.31 -25.17 7.68
CA PRO A 357 -0.97 -25.62 7.35
C PRO A 357 -0.99 -26.45 6.06
N ALA A 358 -0.16 -26.10 5.09
CA ALA A 358 0.01 -26.86 3.85
C ALA A 358 1.00 -28.01 4.02
N ARG A 359 2.04 -27.79 4.85
CA ARG A 359 3.09 -28.78 5.14
C ARG A 359 3.80 -28.45 6.45
N THR A 360 4.68 -29.34 6.88
CA THR A 360 5.64 -29.09 7.95
C THR A 360 7.02 -28.88 7.35
N GLU A 361 7.72 -27.85 7.81
CA GLU A 361 9.08 -27.54 7.40
C GLU A 361 10.02 -27.54 8.60
N ARG A 362 11.24 -27.99 8.37
CA ARG A 362 12.31 -27.92 9.36
C ARG A 362 13.03 -26.59 9.23
N LEU A 363 12.75 -25.68 10.16
CA LEU A 363 13.32 -24.34 10.18
C LEU A 363 14.61 -24.33 11.00
N ARG A 364 15.66 -23.70 10.47
CA ARG A 364 16.88 -23.40 11.22
C ARG A 364 16.68 -22.14 12.05
N PHE A 365 17.23 -22.13 13.26
CA PHE A 365 17.42 -20.92 14.05
C PHE A 365 18.89 -20.75 14.43
N VAL A 366 19.31 -19.50 14.55
CA VAL A 366 20.60 -19.10 15.13
C VAL A 366 20.31 -17.97 16.10
N LEU A 367 20.73 -18.11 17.35
CA LEU A 367 20.50 -17.14 18.42
C LEU A 367 21.83 -16.76 19.04
N THR A 368 21.99 -15.50 19.43
CA THR A 368 23.11 -15.05 20.25
C THR A 368 22.64 -14.61 21.62
N PHE A 369 23.34 -15.05 22.66
CA PHE A 369 23.03 -14.73 24.04
C PHE A 369 24.22 -14.03 24.69
N PRO A 370 24.02 -12.86 25.33
CA PRO A 370 25.04 -12.29 26.20
C PRO A 370 25.40 -13.26 27.32
N LYS A 371 26.68 -13.29 27.71
CA LYS A 371 27.16 -14.15 28.80
C LYS A 371 26.61 -13.76 30.17
N ASN A 372 26.38 -12.46 30.36
CA ASN A 372 25.95 -11.91 31.64
C ASN A 372 24.48 -11.50 31.54
N PRO A 373 23.63 -11.88 32.51
CA PRO A 373 22.25 -11.41 32.55
C PRO A 373 22.18 -9.88 32.69
N PRO A 374 21.06 -9.24 32.33
CA PRO A 374 20.88 -7.80 32.52
C PRO A 374 21.09 -7.44 34.01
N ALA A 375 21.79 -6.34 34.28
CA ALA A 375 22.18 -5.95 35.64
C ALA A 375 21.00 -5.82 36.64
N GLY A 376 19.77 -5.60 36.14
CA GLY A 376 18.55 -5.53 36.94
C GLY A 376 17.81 -6.86 37.14
N GLY A 377 18.35 -8.00 36.68
CA GLY A 377 17.71 -9.32 36.80
C GLY A 377 16.50 -9.54 35.88
N GLY A 378 16.35 -8.70 34.84
CA GLY A 378 15.27 -8.80 33.84
C GLY A 378 15.56 -9.78 32.70
N CYS A 379 14.60 -9.91 31.78
CA CYS A 379 14.81 -10.64 30.52
C CYS A 379 15.64 -9.80 29.53
N PHE A 380 16.39 -10.47 28.65
CA PHE A 380 17.01 -9.80 27.53
C PHE A 380 15.94 -9.31 26.54
N PRO A 381 16.09 -8.12 25.94
CA PRO A 381 15.30 -7.76 24.77
C PRO A 381 15.63 -8.72 23.62
N ILE A 382 14.61 -9.12 22.86
CA ILE A 382 14.80 -9.89 21.63
C ILE A 382 15.05 -8.91 20.49
N VAL A 383 16.16 -9.08 19.79
CA VAL A 383 16.45 -8.38 18.53
C VAL A 383 16.32 -9.39 17.40
N GLU A 384 15.33 -9.18 16.54
CA GLU A 384 15.19 -9.94 15.30
C GLU A 384 16.03 -9.28 14.22
N VAL A 385 16.94 -10.05 13.60
CA VAL A 385 17.79 -9.56 12.51
C VAL A 385 17.34 -10.19 11.20
N ALA A 386 16.77 -9.37 10.32
CA ALA A 386 16.44 -9.76 8.96
C ALA A 386 17.59 -9.34 8.03
N HIS A 387 18.30 -10.33 7.46
CA HIS A 387 19.37 -10.05 6.51
C HIS A 387 18.81 -9.66 5.13
N GLY A 388 19.60 -8.90 4.37
CA GLY A 388 19.28 -8.56 2.98
C GLY A 388 19.58 -9.70 2.01
N THR A 389 19.36 -9.43 0.72
CA THR A 389 19.73 -10.33 -0.39
C THR A 389 21.23 -10.65 -0.34
N GLY A 390 21.58 -11.94 -0.39
CA GLY A 390 22.97 -12.41 -0.31
C GLY A 390 23.46 -12.71 1.10
N GLY A 391 22.68 -12.38 2.13
CA GLY A 391 22.89 -12.83 3.50
C GLY A 391 22.32 -14.21 3.78
N ASP A 392 22.62 -14.73 4.97
CA ASP A 392 22.13 -15.99 5.51
C ASP A 392 21.90 -15.88 7.04
N ALA A 393 21.58 -17.01 7.68
CA ALA A 393 21.30 -17.07 9.12
C ALA A 393 22.50 -16.74 10.01
N TYR A 394 23.70 -16.54 9.46
CA TYR A 394 24.92 -16.22 10.21
C TYR A 394 25.38 -14.78 10.00
N SER A 395 24.80 -14.08 9.03
CA SER A 395 25.22 -12.72 8.64
C SER A 395 25.32 -11.75 9.83
N PHE A 396 24.41 -11.82 10.79
CA PHE A 396 24.37 -10.92 11.94
C PHE A 396 25.48 -11.12 12.98
N TYR A 397 26.16 -12.27 12.98
CA TYR A 397 27.36 -12.43 13.80
C TYR A 397 28.63 -12.32 12.94
N ASP A 398 28.59 -12.68 11.66
CA ASP A 398 29.72 -12.53 10.74
C ASP A 398 30.02 -11.05 10.44
N ASP A 399 29.01 -10.17 10.45
CA ASP A 399 29.15 -8.72 10.32
C ASP A 399 29.37 -7.99 11.67
N GLU A 400 29.56 -8.77 12.73
CA GLU A 400 29.81 -8.33 14.10
C GLU A 400 28.63 -7.59 14.78
N THR A 401 27.43 -7.56 14.18
CA THR A 401 26.24 -6.92 14.77
C THR A 401 25.93 -7.52 16.14
N ALA A 402 25.97 -8.85 16.28
CA ALA A 402 25.75 -9.55 17.54
C ALA A 402 26.68 -9.08 18.67
N GLY A 403 27.95 -8.75 18.36
CA GLY A 403 28.93 -8.28 19.34
C GLY A 403 28.75 -6.81 19.73
N ARG A 404 27.95 -6.05 18.97
CA ARG A 404 27.70 -4.61 19.18
C ARG A 404 26.36 -4.32 19.86
N LEU A 405 25.46 -5.31 19.93
CA LEU A 405 24.23 -5.17 20.68
C LEU A 405 24.55 -5.04 22.19
N PRO A 406 23.98 -4.04 22.88
CA PRO A 406 24.20 -3.89 24.32
C PRO A 406 23.69 -5.13 25.07
N PRO A 407 24.38 -5.56 26.14
CA PRO A 407 23.91 -6.63 27.01
C PRO A 407 22.63 -6.26 27.77
#